data_AF-A0A0G4NWH1-F1
#
_entry.id   AF-A0A0G4NWH1-F1
#
_cell.length_a   1.000
_cell.length_b   1.000
_cell.length_c   1.000
_cell.angle_alpha   90.00
_cell.angle_beta   90.00
_cell.angle_gamma   90.00
#
_symmetry.space_group_name_H-M   'P 1'
#
loop_
_entity.id
_entity.type
_entity.pdbx_description
1 polymer ?
#
loop_
_entity_poly.entity_id
_entity_poly.type
_entity_poly.pdbx_seq_one_letter_code
_entity_poly.pdbx_strand_id
1 'polypeptide(L)'
;MSDITPFLTVLEAAQKKEKFTPEVQEAAAGIDIAALKDIFEKVAEQGEFEKLDDATEAETLRKAFEFAAKAVMMLKTSPGLLEKKDLYIYFKVGKGDVMEKPGMFDIQKKQLYGAWEKVKDYSPAKAHQLYIGHVNTFIAKYGTRDE
;
A
#
# COMPACT_ATOMS: atom_id res chain seq x y z
N MET A 1 4.49 -14.31 -3.45
CA MET A 1 5.12 -13.35 -2.52
C MET A 1 4.07 -12.91 -1.53
N SER A 2 3.83 -13.73 -0.50
CA SER A 2 2.82 -13.45 0.53
C SER A 2 3.45 -12.92 1.83
N ASP A 3 4.79 -12.89 1.88
CA ASP A 3 5.55 -12.43 3.03
C ASP A 3 5.66 -10.90 3.06
N ILE A 4 5.03 -10.30 4.06
CA ILE A 4 5.08 -8.86 4.37
C ILE A 4 5.84 -8.54 5.67
N THR A 5 6.73 -9.44 6.11
CA THR A 5 7.47 -9.29 7.38
C THR A 5 8.17 -7.93 7.53
N PRO A 6 8.93 -7.40 6.54
CA PRO A 6 9.53 -6.06 6.66
C PRO A 6 8.52 -4.96 6.99
N PHE A 7 7.34 -4.99 6.37
CA PHE A 7 6.26 -4.05 6.66
C PHE A 7 5.68 -4.26 8.06
N LEU A 8 5.47 -5.51 8.50
CA LEU A 8 4.97 -5.80 9.84
C LEU A 8 5.95 -5.35 10.94
N THR A 9 7.26 -5.50 10.73
CA THR A 9 8.28 -4.98 11.65
C THR A 9 8.24 -3.45 11.75
N VAL A 10 8.05 -2.75 10.63
CA VAL A 10 7.89 -1.30 10.61
C VAL A 10 6.59 -0.86 11.31
N LEU A 11 5.50 -1.60 11.08
CA LEU A 11 4.23 -1.37 11.77
C LEU A 11 4.38 -1.55 13.29
N GLU A 12 5.02 -2.62 13.74
CA GLU A 12 5.28 -2.88 15.15
C GLU A 12 6.13 -1.78 15.80
N ALA A 13 7.22 -1.34 15.14
CA ALA A 13 8.07 -0.26 15.63
C ALA A 13 7.30 1.07 15.76
N ALA A 14 6.39 1.36 14.82
CA ALA A 14 5.52 2.53 14.89
C ALA A 14 4.52 2.44 16.07
N GLN A 15 3.92 1.26 16.29
CA GLN A 15 3.00 1.04 17.41
C GLN A 15 3.69 1.18 18.77
N LYS A 16 4.94 0.72 18.89
CA LYS A 16 5.75 0.88 20.10
C LYS A 16 6.29 2.30 20.31
N LYS A 17 6.07 3.20 19.34
CA LYS A 17 6.61 4.57 19.32
C LYS A 17 8.15 4.61 19.42
N GLU A 18 8.81 3.55 18.95
CA GLU A 18 10.27 3.46 18.92
C GLU A 18 10.86 4.28 17.76
N LYS A 19 10.09 4.43 16.68
CA LYS A 19 10.46 5.13 15.44
C LYS A 19 9.28 5.92 14.87
N PHE A 20 9.60 6.74 13.87
CA PHE A 20 8.70 7.55 13.07
C PHE A 20 8.09 8.75 13.78
N THR A 21 7.56 9.67 12.97
CA THR A 21 6.85 10.85 13.48
C THR A 21 5.55 10.45 14.18
N PRO A 22 5.01 11.30 15.09
CA PRO A 22 3.74 11.03 15.77
C PRO A 22 2.59 10.70 14.81
N GLU A 23 2.57 11.33 13.63
CA GLU A 23 1.56 11.09 12.60
C GLU A 23 1.60 9.65 12.05
N VAL A 24 2.80 9.08 11.89
CA VAL A 24 2.99 7.71 11.41
C VAL A 24 2.65 6.72 12.53
N GLN A 25 3.03 7.03 13.77
CA GLN A 25 2.71 6.22 14.95
C GLN A 25 1.19 6.15 15.19
N GLU A 26 0.47 7.27 15.04
CA GLU A 26 -0.98 7.33 15.16
C GLU A 26 -1.67 6.48 14.08
N ALA A 27 -1.18 6.53 12.83
CA ALA A 27 -1.72 5.70 11.75
C ALA A 27 -1.48 4.20 11.96
N ALA A 28 -0.46 3.82 12.73
CA ALA A 28 -0.19 2.44 13.09
C ALA A 28 -1.12 1.92 14.22
N ALA A 29 -1.71 2.82 15.00
CA ALA A 29 -2.43 2.47 16.21
C ALA A 29 -3.69 1.64 15.93
N GLY A 30 -3.87 0.56 16.70
CA GLY A 30 -5.07 -0.28 16.63
C GLY A 30 -5.17 -1.17 15.38
N ILE A 31 -4.07 -1.34 14.64
CA ILE A 31 -3.97 -2.35 13.57
C ILE A 31 -3.51 -3.67 14.20
N ASP A 32 -4.33 -4.71 14.13
CA ASP A 32 -3.94 -6.04 14.58
C ASP A 32 -2.98 -6.67 13.55
N ILE A 33 -1.71 -6.86 13.95
CA ILE A 33 -0.63 -7.38 13.10
C ILE A 33 -0.89 -8.82 12.67
N ALA A 34 -1.43 -9.66 13.57
CA ALA A 34 -1.69 -11.06 13.28
C ALA A 34 -2.86 -11.19 12.31
N ALA A 35 -3.97 -10.51 12.60
CA ALA A 35 -5.12 -10.48 11.70
C ALA A 35 -4.75 -9.89 10.34
N LEU A 36 -3.95 -8.82 10.31
CA LEU A 36 -3.51 -8.22 9.05
C LEU A 36 -2.73 -9.20 8.18
N LYS A 37 -1.85 -10.01 8.77
CA LYS A 37 -1.10 -11.01 8.02
C LYS A 37 -2.05 -12.02 7.37
N ASP A 38 -3.00 -12.54 8.13
CA ASP A 38 -3.97 -13.53 7.63
C ASP A 38 -4.88 -12.92 6.54
N ILE A 39 -5.33 -11.68 6.73
CA ILE A 39 -6.13 -10.95 5.73
C ILE A 39 -5.32 -10.71 4.46
N PHE A 40 -4.04 -10.33 4.59
CA PHE A 40 -3.18 -10.10 3.43
C PHE A 40 -2.98 -11.37 2.60
N GLU A 41 -2.74 -12.50 3.27
CA GLU A 41 -2.61 -13.82 2.62
C GLU A 41 -3.92 -14.23 1.95
N LYS A 42 -5.05 -14.08 2.65
CA LYS A 42 -6.40 -14.33 2.11
C LYS A 42 -6.66 -13.53 0.83
N VAL A 43 -6.41 -12.22 0.83
CA VAL A 43 -6.61 -11.36 -0.35
C VAL A 43 -5.61 -11.66 -1.47
N ALA A 44 -4.41 -12.14 -1.14
CA ALA A 44 -3.43 -12.56 -2.14
C ALA A 44 -3.88 -13.82 -2.91
N GLU A 45 -4.63 -14.71 -2.26
CA GLU A 45 -5.20 -15.93 -2.84
C GLU A 45 -6.53 -15.70 -3.56
N GLN A 46 -7.25 -14.64 -3.19
CA GLN A 46 -8.49 -14.23 -3.85
C GLN A 46 -8.26 -13.63 -5.25
N GLY A 47 -9.31 -13.70 -6.09
CA GLY A 47 -9.34 -13.06 -7.39
C GLY A 47 -9.27 -11.53 -7.29
N GLU A 48 -8.82 -10.88 -8.36
CA GLU A 48 -8.54 -9.43 -8.37
C GLU A 48 -9.79 -8.55 -8.19
N PHE A 49 -10.96 -9.13 -8.44
CA PHE A 49 -12.27 -8.47 -8.35
C PHE A 49 -13.05 -8.84 -7.08
N GLU A 50 -12.55 -9.79 -6.30
CA GLU A 50 -13.21 -10.30 -5.10
C GLU A 50 -13.15 -9.27 -3.98
N LYS A 51 -14.26 -9.13 -3.26
CA LYS A 51 -14.37 -8.19 -2.13
C LYS A 51 -14.09 -8.92 -0.82
N LEU A 52 -13.65 -8.16 0.18
CA LEU A 52 -13.67 -8.61 1.56
C LEU A 52 -15.09 -8.40 2.11
N ASP A 53 -15.81 -9.50 2.35
CA ASP A 53 -17.18 -9.47 2.87
C ASP A 53 -17.24 -9.12 4.37
N ASP A 54 -16.17 -9.40 5.11
CA ASP A 54 -16.06 -9.02 6.52
C ASP A 54 -15.61 -7.56 6.66
N ALA A 55 -16.44 -6.76 7.30
CA ALA A 55 -16.19 -5.33 7.47
C ALA A 55 -14.98 -5.03 8.38
N THR A 56 -14.69 -5.90 9.34
CA THR A 56 -13.54 -5.76 10.26
C THR A 56 -12.24 -6.05 9.53
N GLU A 57 -12.24 -7.11 8.70
CA GLU A 57 -11.10 -7.44 7.84
C GLU A 57 -10.83 -6.32 6.83
N ALA A 58 -11.88 -5.84 6.16
CA ALA A 58 -11.78 -4.73 5.20
C ALA A 58 -11.24 -3.45 5.86
N GLU A 59 -11.72 -3.12 7.06
CA GLU A 59 -11.26 -1.97 7.83
C GLU A 59 -9.81 -2.12 8.30
N THR A 60 -9.41 -3.31 8.74
CA THR A 60 -8.03 -3.60 9.16
C THR A 60 -7.06 -3.43 7.98
N LEU A 61 -7.42 -3.95 6.81
CA LEU A 61 -6.62 -3.81 5.59
C LEU A 61 -6.56 -2.35 5.11
N ARG A 62 -7.68 -1.62 5.18
CA ARG A 62 -7.74 -0.19 4.85
C ARG A 62 -6.83 0.63 5.76
N LYS A 63 -6.86 0.42 7.08
CA LYS A 63 -5.95 1.10 8.03
C LYS A 63 -4.49 0.76 7.74
N ALA A 64 -4.18 -0.49 7.44
CA ALA A 64 -2.83 -0.89 7.05
C ALA A 64 -2.36 -0.21 5.75
N PHE A 65 -3.26 -0.04 4.77
CA PHE A 65 -2.98 0.72 3.55
C PHE A 65 -2.68 2.20 3.85
N GLU A 66 -3.46 2.82 4.73
CA GLU A 66 -3.22 4.22 5.16
C GLU A 66 -1.89 4.38 5.89
N PHE A 67 -1.56 3.45 6.79
CA PHE A 67 -0.25 3.39 7.43
C PHE A 67 0.86 3.21 6.39
N ALA A 68 0.70 2.29 5.42
CA ALA A 68 1.69 2.06 4.36
C ALA A 68 1.97 3.33 3.54
N ALA A 69 0.93 4.13 3.26
CA ALA A 69 1.09 5.40 2.54
C ALA A 69 1.88 6.44 3.32
N LYS A 70 1.89 6.38 4.66
CA LYS A 70 2.77 7.20 5.50
C LYS A 70 4.16 6.57 5.64
N ALA A 71 4.24 5.26 5.87
CA ALA A 71 5.49 4.54 6.04
C ALA A 71 6.42 4.62 4.81
N VAL A 72 5.87 4.64 3.59
CA VAL A 72 6.67 4.80 2.37
C VAL A 72 7.38 6.17 2.29
N MET A 73 6.86 7.19 2.97
CA MET A 73 7.50 8.52 3.07
C MET A 73 8.67 8.52 4.07
N MET A 74 8.78 7.45 4.86
CA MET A 74 9.84 7.21 5.83
C MET A 74 10.96 6.32 5.26
N LEU A 75 10.98 6.02 3.96
CA LEU A 75 12.10 5.30 3.36
C LEU A 75 13.38 6.15 3.44
N LYS A 76 14.53 5.52 3.72
CA LYS A 76 15.84 6.22 3.73
C LYS A 76 16.24 6.73 2.35
N THR A 77 15.75 6.08 1.31
CA THR A 77 16.03 6.43 -0.08
C THR A 77 14.72 6.50 -0.83
N SER A 78 14.51 7.60 -1.57
CA SER A 78 13.33 7.77 -2.38
C SER A 78 13.39 6.82 -3.59
N PRO A 79 12.39 5.95 -3.82
CA PRO A 79 12.37 5.09 -4.99
C PRO A 79 12.34 5.90 -6.28
N GLY A 80 12.87 5.34 -7.37
CA GLY A 80 12.85 5.96 -8.69
C GLY A 80 11.42 6.16 -9.23
N LEU A 81 11.27 7.01 -10.25
CA LEU A 81 9.96 7.32 -10.85
C LEU A 81 9.24 6.05 -11.36
N LEU A 82 9.97 5.15 -12.02
CA LEU A 82 9.42 3.89 -12.54
C LEU A 82 9.02 2.92 -11.42
N GLU A 83 9.77 2.90 -10.32
CA GLU A 83 9.48 2.03 -9.18
C GLU A 83 8.20 2.49 -8.46
N LYS A 84 7.97 3.81 -8.39
CA LYS A 84 6.76 4.39 -7.78
C LYS A 84 5.48 4.21 -8.61
N LYS A 85 5.60 3.79 -9.88
CA LYS A 85 4.46 3.67 -10.79
C LYS A 85 3.36 2.79 -10.18
N ASP A 86 3.72 1.61 -9.70
CA ASP A 86 2.75 0.64 -9.19
C ASP A 86 2.12 1.13 -7.88
N LEU A 87 2.92 1.73 -6.99
CA LEU A 87 2.38 2.40 -5.79
C LEU A 87 1.36 3.49 -6.14
N TYR A 88 1.68 4.35 -7.10
CA TYR A 88 0.77 5.42 -7.51
C TYR A 88 -0.55 4.87 -8.06
N ILE A 89 -0.48 3.84 -8.89
CA ILE A 89 -1.66 3.21 -9.49
C ILE A 89 -2.53 2.56 -8.42
N TYR A 90 -1.96 1.68 -7.59
CA TYR A 90 -2.72 0.97 -6.57
C TYR A 90 -3.25 1.92 -5.49
N PHE A 91 -2.54 3.01 -5.19
CA PHE A 91 -3.05 4.06 -4.31
C PHE A 91 -4.30 4.72 -4.88
N LYS A 92 -4.32 5.02 -6.18
CA LYS A 92 -5.48 5.60 -6.85
C LYS A 92 -6.67 4.64 -6.85
N VAL A 93 -6.46 3.38 -7.24
CA VAL A 93 -7.52 2.37 -7.23
C VAL A 93 -8.04 2.10 -5.82
N GLY A 94 -7.15 1.96 -4.84
CA GLY A 94 -7.51 1.72 -3.44
C GLY A 94 -8.30 2.87 -2.79
N LYS A 95 -8.21 4.09 -3.33
CA LYS A 95 -9.04 5.24 -2.93
C LYS A 95 -10.33 5.39 -3.73
N GLY A 96 -10.51 4.64 -4.82
CA GLY A 96 -11.59 4.85 -5.78
C GLY A 96 -11.40 6.10 -6.64
N ASP A 97 -10.17 6.62 -6.74
CA ASP A 97 -9.85 7.79 -7.56
C ASP A 97 -9.82 7.41 -9.05
N VAL A 98 -10.45 8.24 -9.88
CA VAL A 98 -10.37 8.14 -11.35
C VAL A 98 -9.21 8.99 -11.85
N MET A 99 -8.34 8.41 -12.67
CA MET A 99 -7.24 9.15 -13.27
C MET A 99 -7.73 9.95 -14.50
N GLU A 100 -7.30 11.20 -14.62
CA GLU A 100 -7.65 12.01 -15.79
C GLU A 100 -6.95 11.51 -17.06
N LYS A 101 -7.70 11.47 -18.16
CA LYS A 101 -7.14 11.04 -19.45
C LYS A 101 -6.08 12.04 -19.91
N PRO A 102 -4.84 11.60 -20.18
CA PRO A 102 -3.75 12.51 -20.51
C PRO A 102 -3.84 13.05 -21.93
N GLY A 103 -3.28 14.24 -22.15
CA GLY A 103 -3.15 14.85 -23.47
C GLY A 103 -2.23 14.06 -24.41
N MET A 104 -2.35 14.30 -25.73
CA MET A 104 -1.65 13.53 -26.76
C MET A 104 -0.11 13.53 -26.61
N PHE A 105 0.46 14.61 -26.08
CA PHE A 105 1.91 14.79 -25.95
C PHE A 105 2.49 14.41 -24.58
N ASP A 106 1.64 14.05 -23.61
CA ASP A 106 2.10 13.68 -22.26
C ASP A 106 2.37 12.16 -22.20
N ILE A 107 3.52 11.75 -22.73
CA ILE A 107 3.92 10.33 -22.85
C ILE A 107 3.98 9.66 -21.47
N GLN A 108 4.47 10.37 -20.44
CA GLN A 108 4.60 9.82 -19.09
C GLN A 108 3.23 9.55 -18.47
N LYS A 109 2.32 10.53 -18.50
CA LYS A 109 0.97 10.32 -17.97
C LYS A 109 0.19 9.28 -18.77
N LYS A 110 0.42 9.16 -20.09
CA LYS A 110 -0.15 8.06 -20.90
C LYS A 110 0.25 6.68 -20.39
N GLN A 111 1.50 6.49 -19.98
CA GLN A 111 1.96 5.21 -19.44
C GLN A 111 1.36 4.92 -18.06
N LEU A 112 1.18 5.94 -17.21
CA LEU A 112 0.51 5.79 -15.91
C LEU A 112 -0.98 5.48 -16.08
N TYR A 113 -1.67 6.26 -16.92
CA TYR A 113 -3.09 6.07 -17.22
C TYR A 113 -3.36 4.69 -17.81
N GLY A 114 -2.58 4.26 -18.82
CA GLY A 114 -2.76 2.95 -19.44
C GLY A 114 -2.43 1.77 -18.52
N ALA A 115 -1.64 1.98 -17.47
CA ALA A 115 -1.40 0.96 -16.45
C ALA A 115 -2.51 0.93 -15.41
N TRP A 116 -3.02 2.09 -14.99
CA TRP A 116 -4.21 2.18 -14.14
C TRP A 116 -5.46 1.65 -14.82
N GLU A 117 -5.67 1.91 -16.10
CA GLU A 117 -6.84 1.44 -16.84
C GLU A 117 -6.97 -0.08 -16.84
N LYS A 118 -5.86 -0.81 -16.70
CA LYS A 118 -5.84 -2.27 -16.60
C LYS A 118 -6.27 -2.81 -15.24
N VAL A 119 -6.17 -1.98 -14.19
CA VAL A 119 -6.40 -2.39 -12.80
C VAL A 119 -7.49 -1.55 -12.11
N LYS A 120 -8.12 -0.61 -12.82
CA LYS A 120 -9.14 0.31 -12.29
C LYS A 120 -10.36 -0.40 -11.71
N ASP A 121 -10.63 -1.61 -12.19
CA ASP A 121 -11.77 -2.43 -11.78
C ASP A 121 -11.42 -3.40 -10.65
N TYR A 122 -10.15 -3.44 -10.20
CA TYR A 122 -9.75 -4.24 -9.04
C TYR A 122 -10.55 -3.84 -7.80
N SER A 123 -10.80 -4.82 -6.92
CA SER A 123 -11.43 -4.53 -5.64
C SER A 123 -10.53 -3.62 -4.80
N PRO A 124 -11.11 -2.78 -3.91
CA PRO A 124 -10.32 -1.98 -2.98
C PRO A 124 -9.36 -2.83 -2.15
N ALA A 125 -9.81 -4.01 -1.70
CA ALA A 125 -9.00 -4.96 -0.96
C ALA A 125 -7.77 -5.40 -1.77
N LYS A 126 -7.96 -5.74 -3.06
CA LYS A 126 -6.84 -6.13 -3.91
C LYS A 126 -5.84 -4.99 -4.10
N ALA A 127 -6.33 -3.76 -4.34
CA ALA A 127 -5.46 -2.60 -4.48
C ALA A 127 -4.68 -2.29 -3.19
N HIS A 128 -5.31 -2.39 -2.01
CA HIS A 128 -4.65 -2.22 -0.71
C HIS A 128 -3.57 -3.29 -0.49
N GLN A 129 -3.88 -4.56 -0.77
CA GLN A 129 -2.96 -5.69 -0.67
C GLN A 129 -1.73 -5.49 -1.56
N LEU A 130 -1.94 -5.16 -2.84
CA LEU A 130 -0.84 -4.90 -3.78
C LEU A 130 0.01 -3.70 -3.33
N TYR A 131 -0.62 -2.62 -2.90
CA TYR A 131 0.09 -1.44 -2.40
C TYR A 131 0.99 -1.78 -1.19
N ILE A 132 0.45 -2.47 -0.18
CA ILE A 132 1.21 -2.90 1.01
C ILE A 132 2.37 -3.81 0.59
N GLY A 133 2.16 -4.74 -0.35
CA GLY A 133 3.22 -5.61 -0.87
C GLY A 133 4.37 -4.83 -1.56
N HIS A 134 4.05 -3.78 -2.31
CA HIS A 134 5.07 -2.91 -2.90
C HIS A 134 5.81 -2.08 -1.85
N VAL A 135 5.10 -1.53 -0.86
CA VAL A 135 5.74 -0.80 0.26
C VAL A 135 6.66 -1.73 1.05
N ASN A 136 6.23 -2.97 1.32
CA ASN A 136 7.06 -3.99 1.94
C ASN A 136 8.37 -4.23 1.18
N THR A 137 8.28 -4.37 -0.15
CA THR A 137 9.45 -4.55 -1.02
C THR A 137 10.41 -3.36 -0.92
N PHE A 138 9.90 -2.13 -0.83
CA PHE A 138 10.72 -0.94 -0.67
C PHE A 138 11.32 -0.79 0.72
N ILE A 139 10.59 -1.17 1.77
CA ILE A 139 11.13 -1.23 3.13
C ILE A 139 12.29 -2.22 3.18
N ALA A 140 12.15 -3.40 2.58
CA ALA A 140 13.22 -4.39 2.51
C ALA A 140 14.45 -3.87 1.75
N LYS A 141 14.22 -3.14 0.65
CA LYS A 141 15.28 -2.66 -0.24
C LYS A 141 16.03 -1.43 0.30
N TYR A 142 15.31 -0.46 0.85
CA TYR A 142 15.86 0.85 1.23
C TYR A 142 15.94 1.06 2.74
N GLY A 143 15.23 0.25 3.53
CA GLY A 143 15.03 0.50 4.94
C GLY A 143 14.23 1.79 5.21
N THR A 144 14.01 2.08 6.49
CA THR A 144 13.32 3.28 6.93
C THR A 144 14.19 4.16 7.82
N ARG A 145 13.95 5.47 7.77
CA ARG A 145 14.51 6.46 8.70
C ARG A 145 13.63 6.57 9.94
N ASP A 146 14.20 7.13 10.99
CA ASP A 146 13.51 7.27 12.27
C ASP A 146 12.59 8.50 12.31
N GLU A 147 12.89 9.57 11.55
CA GLU A 147 12.08 10.80 11.39
C GLU A 147 12.34 11.53 10.05
#